data_AF-A0A812HZT2-F1
#
_entry.id   AF-A0A812HZT2-F1
#
_cell.length_a   1.000
_cell.length_b   1.000
_cell.length_c   1.000
_cell.angle_alpha   90.00
_cell.angle_beta   90.00
_cell.angle_gamma   90.00
#
_symmetry.space_group_name_H-M   'P 1'
#
loop_
_entity.id
_entity.type
_entity.pdbx_description
1 polymer ?
#
loop_
_entity_poly.entity_id
_entity_poly.type
_entity_poly.pdbx_seq_one_letter_code
_entity_poly.pdbx_strand_id
1 'polypeptide(L)'
;MASIPAHETWFFVDLSVVTTDWILLASNNMEDMEVLQVLRRLCQSAGSPRLAASVEMVRPDVMLPCSGHGQTIRKEEDYLDEQSTGYSDSPPSSISFDEELEEEVVEEEAVKAVNSKMASPSLTKEQAVEVQMELMAQYGAPTFQNQLHALGRTHEPGSSKFRSGLCKMVRRVQLDVIPRYGFSASDEGVESMLVLFRSLAKDPDIEVNGVVINDMLQMKVAPMETNHNNRIIEKPLSKHRILDMLRCQLVEFSQVKFQTDVEELKKCADYNSGRVFNLAKPLERAFEDPEGYFHLEGRADLALRVQKLLLPRYGFEPSKEGVQDMIRHCAPFVQDPEVANLLDRVNEKLGMSAAACQRFRKHIAHLK
;
A
#
# COMPACT_ATOMS: atom_id res chain seq x y z
N MET A 1 30.45 -28.78 -35.52
CA MET A 1 29.66 -29.64 -34.60
C MET A 1 30.22 -29.46 -33.20
N ALA A 2 29.60 -28.61 -32.40
CA ALA A 2 29.95 -28.43 -30.99
C ALA A 2 28.64 -28.44 -30.18
N SER A 3 28.66 -29.28 -29.16
CA SER A 3 27.54 -29.73 -28.33
C SER A 3 26.97 -28.59 -27.46
N ILE A 4 25.65 -28.48 -27.43
CA ILE A 4 24.90 -27.64 -26.49
C ILE A 4 24.44 -28.54 -25.34
N PRO A 5 24.80 -28.27 -24.06
CA PRO A 5 24.17 -28.95 -22.95
C PRO A 5 22.84 -28.30 -22.61
N ALA A 6 21.88 -29.19 -22.35
CA ALA A 6 20.48 -28.93 -22.08
C ALA A 6 20.19 -28.46 -20.65
N HIS A 7 19.07 -27.73 -20.53
CA HIS A 7 18.11 -27.73 -19.42
C HIS A 7 18.63 -27.55 -17.99
N GLU A 8 18.49 -26.33 -17.48
CA GLU A 8 18.01 -26.11 -16.12
C GLU A 8 16.66 -25.37 -16.16
N THR A 9 15.64 -26.08 -15.72
CA THR A 9 14.24 -25.64 -15.72
C THR A 9 13.98 -25.02 -14.36
N TRP A 10 14.08 -23.69 -14.25
CA TRP A 10 13.68 -22.97 -13.05
C TRP A 10 12.18 -22.70 -13.10
N PHE A 11 11.41 -23.41 -12.28
CA PHE A 11 10.04 -23.04 -11.96
C PHE A 11 10.07 -21.76 -11.12
N PHE A 12 9.62 -20.64 -11.69
CA PHE A 12 9.18 -19.49 -10.91
C PHE A 12 7.66 -19.48 -10.89
N VAL A 13 7.09 -19.79 -9.73
CA VAL A 13 5.68 -19.52 -9.45
C VAL A 13 5.59 -18.03 -9.13
N ASP A 14 4.88 -17.30 -9.99
CA ASP A 14 4.56 -15.91 -9.81
C ASP A 14 3.70 -15.74 -8.53
N LEU A 15 4.23 -14.98 -7.58
CA LEU A 15 3.73 -14.84 -6.21
C LEU A 15 3.55 -13.34 -5.91
N SER A 16 2.82 -12.62 -6.77
CA SER A 16 2.76 -11.16 -6.68
C SER A 16 1.44 -10.52 -7.13
N VAL A 17 0.30 -11.05 -6.67
CA VAL A 17 -0.95 -10.28 -6.68
C VAL A 17 -1.68 -10.55 -5.36
N VAL A 18 -2.20 -9.49 -4.73
CA VAL A 18 -3.21 -9.47 -3.64
C VAL A 18 -2.73 -9.39 -2.17
N THR A 19 -1.46 -9.62 -1.80
CA THR A 19 -1.09 -9.63 -0.36
C THR A 19 -0.67 -8.28 0.24
N THR A 20 -0.40 -7.25 -0.57
CA THR A 20 0.18 -6.00 -0.04
C THR A 20 -0.82 -5.09 0.67
N ASP A 21 -2.11 -5.14 0.36
CA ASP A 21 -3.08 -4.19 0.94
C ASP A 21 -3.55 -4.57 2.36
N TRP A 22 -3.65 -5.88 2.67
CA TRP A 22 -3.91 -6.31 4.05
C TRP A 22 -2.65 -6.30 4.92
N ILE A 23 -1.48 -6.59 4.34
CA ILE A 23 -0.19 -6.43 5.03
C ILE A 23 0.11 -4.94 5.28
N LEU A 24 -0.33 -4.00 4.42
CA LEU A 24 -0.22 -2.57 4.73
C LEU A 24 -1.09 -2.18 5.92
N LEU A 25 -2.31 -2.72 6.06
CA LEU A 25 -3.12 -2.49 7.26
C LEU A 25 -2.49 -3.07 8.54
N ALA A 26 -1.78 -4.21 8.46
CA ALA A 26 -1.02 -4.77 9.59
C ALA A 26 0.36 -4.08 9.81
N SER A 27 1.00 -3.57 8.76
CA SER A 27 2.32 -2.91 8.79
C SER A 27 2.25 -1.41 9.03
N ASN A 28 1.06 -0.80 8.95
CA ASN A 28 0.83 0.63 9.18
C ASN A 28 0.99 1.04 10.66
N ASN A 29 1.35 0.11 11.54
CA ASN A 29 1.59 0.37 12.96
C ASN A 29 3.07 0.47 13.36
N MET A 30 4.01 0.33 12.42
CA MET A 30 5.42 0.18 12.78
C MET A 30 6.20 1.45 12.48
N GLU A 31 6.78 2.07 13.51
CA GLU A 31 7.85 3.05 13.32
C GLU A 31 9.01 2.36 12.57
N ASP A 32 9.83 3.11 11.81
CA ASP A 32 10.93 2.55 10.99
C ASP A 32 11.83 1.57 11.77
N MET A 33 11.96 1.78 13.09
CA MET A 33 12.69 0.90 14.01
C MET A 33 12.02 -0.44 14.30
N GLU A 34 10.69 -0.49 14.36
CA GLU A 34 9.96 -1.74 14.60
C GLU A 34 9.95 -2.61 13.34
N VAL A 35 9.85 -2.01 12.14
CA VAL A 35 9.89 -2.73 10.85
C VAL A 35 11.21 -3.48 10.75
N LEU A 36 12.31 -2.83 11.13
CA LEU A 36 13.63 -3.43 11.21
C LEU A 36 13.71 -4.55 12.26
N GLN A 37 12.98 -4.45 13.38
CA GLN A 37 12.94 -5.50 14.41
C GLN A 37 12.15 -6.73 13.97
N VAL A 38 11.02 -6.57 13.26
CA VAL A 38 10.26 -7.71 12.71
C VAL A 38 11.02 -8.37 11.57
N LEU A 39 11.63 -7.59 10.67
CA LEU A 39 12.52 -8.12 9.64
C LEU A 39 13.72 -8.86 10.26
N ARG A 40 14.27 -8.36 11.37
CA ARG A 40 15.33 -9.03 12.13
C ARG A 40 14.86 -10.36 12.73
N ARG A 41 13.65 -10.42 13.30
CA ARG A 41 13.08 -11.67 13.85
C ARG A 41 12.79 -12.70 12.75
N LEU A 42 12.28 -12.27 11.60
CA LEU A 42 12.05 -13.13 10.43
C LEU A 42 13.36 -13.67 9.83
N CYS A 43 14.41 -12.86 9.78
CA CYS A 43 15.75 -13.31 9.36
C CYS A 43 16.38 -14.30 10.35
N GLN A 44 16.13 -14.13 11.65
CA GLN A 44 16.59 -15.04 12.71
C GLN A 44 15.85 -16.38 12.68
N SER A 45 14.53 -16.39 12.46
CA SER A 45 13.75 -17.63 12.35
C SER A 45 14.06 -18.41 11.06
N ALA A 46 14.50 -17.73 10.00
CA ALA A 46 14.89 -18.35 8.73
C ALA A 46 16.30 -18.99 8.74
N GLY A 47 17.04 -18.90 9.85
CA GLY A 47 18.34 -19.58 10.02
C GLY A 47 19.44 -19.11 9.04
N SER A 48 19.32 -17.89 8.48
CA SER A 48 20.27 -17.38 7.48
C SER A 48 21.22 -16.33 8.07
N PRO A 49 22.45 -16.72 8.47
CA PRO A 49 23.41 -15.82 9.13
C PRO A 49 23.90 -14.68 8.23
N ARG A 50 23.69 -14.76 6.90
CA ARG A 50 24.12 -13.72 5.95
C ARG A 50 23.27 -12.45 5.96
N LEU A 51 22.01 -12.52 6.39
CA LEU A 51 21.10 -11.36 6.43
C LEU A 51 21.24 -10.55 7.72
N ALA A 52 21.65 -11.18 8.82
CA ALA A 52 21.86 -10.50 10.11
C ALA A 52 23.03 -9.50 10.07
N ALA A 53 24.08 -9.80 9.31
CA ALA A 53 25.29 -8.97 9.20
C ALA A 53 25.07 -7.64 8.44
N SER A 54 24.05 -7.56 7.58
CA SER A 54 23.76 -6.34 6.80
C SER A 54 23.00 -5.27 7.59
N VAL A 55 22.44 -5.61 8.75
CA VAL A 55 21.64 -4.70 9.58
C VAL A 55 22.49 -3.92 10.60
N GLU A 56 23.71 -4.35 10.91
CA GLU A 56 24.59 -3.70 11.90
C GLU A 56 25.39 -2.48 11.39
N MET A 57 25.37 -2.19 10.08
CA MET A 57 26.25 -1.17 9.49
C MET A 57 25.70 0.28 9.49
N VAL A 58 24.62 0.58 10.21
CA VAL A 58 24.10 1.95 10.31
C VAL A 58 24.36 2.51 11.71
N ARG A 59 25.51 3.17 11.89
CA ARG A 59 25.79 4.05 13.04
C ARG A 59 25.46 5.49 12.67
N PRO A 60 24.75 6.27 13.51
CA PRO A 60 24.58 7.69 13.33
C PRO A 60 25.64 8.43 14.16
N ASP A 61 26.64 9.02 13.51
CA ASP A 61 27.46 10.09 14.12
C ASP A 61 28.15 10.88 13.00
N VAL A 62 27.77 12.15 12.85
CA VAL A 62 28.62 13.35 12.78
C VAL A 62 27.67 14.55 12.66
N MET A 63 27.43 15.24 13.77
CA MET A 63 26.94 16.62 13.78
C MET A 63 28.10 17.57 13.48
N LEU A 64 27.92 18.50 12.55
CA LEU A 64 28.69 19.75 12.47
C LEU A 64 27.73 20.94 12.25
N PRO A 65 28.10 22.15 12.75
CA PRO A 65 27.16 23.25 12.93
C PRO A 65 27.12 24.18 11.71
N CYS A 66 25.93 24.66 11.35
CA CYS A 66 25.77 25.80 10.46
C CYS A 66 25.41 27.06 11.26
N SER A 67 26.37 27.99 11.28
CA SER A 67 26.24 29.36 11.73
C SER A 67 25.17 30.11 10.94
N GLY A 68 24.39 30.94 11.64
CA GLY A 68 23.21 31.61 11.12
C GLY A 68 23.49 32.76 10.15
N HIS A 69 22.39 33.37 9.70
CA HIS A 69 22.26 34.79 9.36
C HIS A 69 20.78 35.14 9.54
N GLY A 70 20.51 36.16 10.36
CA GLY A 70 19.17 36.66 10.62
C GLY A 70 18.68 37.55 9.48
N GLN A 71 17.35 37.65 9.37
CA GLN A 71 16.68 38.84 8.86
C GLN A 71 15.30 38.96 9.51
N THR A 72 15.19 40.01 10.31
CA THR A 72 13.99 40.51 10.98
C THR A 72 13.10 41.18 9.94
N ILE A 73 11.86 40.69 9.76
CA ILE A 73 10.80 41.45 9.08
C ILE A 73 9.62 41.59 10.03
N ARG A 74 9.45 42.83 10.48
CA ARG A 74 8.27 43.38 11.15
C ARG A 74 7.04 43.19 10.26
N LYS A 75 5.93 42.75 10.83
CA LYS A 75 4.59 43.10 10.34
C LYS A 75 3.69 43.44 11.51
N GLU A 76 2.92 44.49 11.25
CA GLU A 76 2.08 45.26 12.15
C GLU A 76 0.97 44.43 12.78
N GLU A 77 0.75 44.69 14.05
CA GLU A 77 -0.44 44.34 14.80
C GLU A 77 -1.50 45.38 14.47
N ASP A 78 -2.59 44.98 13.81
CA ASP A 78 -3.80 45.79 13.74
C ASP A 78 -4.94 45.07 14.49
N TYR A 79 -5.34 45.81 15.51
CA TYR A 79 -6.39 45.68 16.49
C TYR A 79 -7.77 45.57 15.83
N LEU A 80 -8.55 44.52 16.13
CA LEU A 80 -10.01 44.57 16.01
C LEU A 80 -10.71 43.78 17.13
N ASP A 81 -11.34 44.59 17.98
CA ASP A 81 -12.54 44.44 18.80
C ASP A 81 -13.03 43.07 19.27
N GLU A 82 -13.06 42.99 20.59
CA GLU A 82 -13.84 42.11 21.44
C GLU A 82 -15.35 42.31 21.21
N GLN A 83 -16.07 41.24 20.87
CA GLN A 83 -17.47 41.11 21.28
C GLN A 83 -17.68 39.79 22.01
N SER A 84 -17.70 39.97 23.32
CA SER A 84 -18.18 39.07 24.36
C SER A 84 -19.60 38.60 24.06
N THR A 85 -19.76 37.30 23.80
CA THR A 85 -21.04 36.60 23.98
C THR A 85 -20.84 35.54 25.04
N GLY A 86 -21.32 35.85 26.24
CA GLY A 86 -21.29 34.95 27.39
C GLY A 86 -22.03 33.64 27.08
N TYR A 87 -21.33 32.53 27.30
CA TYR A 87 -21.95 31.24 27.54
C TYR A 87 -21.61 30.83 28.97
N SER A 88 -22.69 30.71 29.73
CA SER A 88 -22.77 30.34 31.13
C SER A 88 -22.10 28.98 31.37
N ASP A 89 -21.01 29.00 32.13
CA ASP A 89 -20.44 27.84 32.81
C ASP A 89 -21.49 27.18 33.69
N SER A 90 -21.90 25.96 33.32
CA SER A 90 -22.51 25.00 34.23
C SER A 90 -21.59 23.79 34.28
N PRO A 91 -20.92 23.51 35.41
CA PRO A 91 -20.02 22.39 35.51
C PRO A 91 -20.82 21.08 35.47
N PRO A 92 -20.45 20.09 34.64
CA PRO A 92 -21.01 18.76 34.80
C PRO A 92 -20.49 18.19 36.12
N SER A 93 -21.46 17.98 37.01
CA SER A 93 -21.41 17.17 38.22
C SER A 93 -20.36 16.04 38.14
N SER A 94 -19.37 16.19 39.00
CA SER A 94 -18.45 15.16 39.49
C SER A 94 -19.22 13.93 39.96
N ILE A 95 -19.20 12.87 39.16
CA ILE A 95 -19.59 11.53 39.57
C ILE A 95 -18.38 10.93 40.29
N SER A 96 -18.44 10.92 41.62
CA SER A 96 -17.59 10.11 42.50
C SER A 96 -18.06 8.66 42.40
N PHE A 97 -17.24 7.80 41.79
CA PHE A 97 -17.42 6.36 41.78
C PHE A 97 -16.40 5.76 42.76
N ASP A 98 -16.71 5.87 44.05
CA ASP A 98 -16.10 5.06 45.10
C ASP A 98 -16.92 3.77 45.19
N GLU A 99 -16.47 2.72 44.50
CA GLU A 99 -16.97 1.36 44.70
C GLU A 99 -15.77 0.41 44.83
N GLU A 100 -15.29 0.38 46.07
CA GLU A 100 -14.80 -0.77 46.83
C GLU A 100 -14.95 -2.12 46.08
N LEU A 101 -13.83 -2.63 45.54
CA LEU A 101 -13.74 -3.98 44.99
C LEU A 101 -12.61 -4.70 45.73
N GLU A 102 -13.00 -5.31 46.85
CA GLU A 102 -12.17 -6.23 47.62
C GLU A 102 -12.05 -7.57 46.88
N GLU A 103 -10.80 -8.04 46.82
CA GLU A 103 -10.33 -9.43 46.84
C GLU A 103 -11.21 -10.53 46.21
N GLU A 104 -10.77 -11.01 45.05
CA GLU A 104 -10.79 -12.45 44.76
C GLU A 104 -9.52 -12.85 43.99
N VAL A 105 -8.48 -13.19 44.76
CA VAL A 105 -7.22 -13.79 44.28
C VAL A 105 -7.33 -15.30 44.47
N VAL A 106 -8.01 -16.00 43.57
CA VAL A 106 -7.90 -17.46 43.45
C VAL A 106 -8.07 -17.86 41.97
N GLU A 107 -7.20 -18.75 41.49
CA GLU A 107 -7.25 -19.46 40.19
C GLU A 107 -6.49 -18.90 38.96
N GLU A 108 -5.25 -18.40 39.13
CA GLU A 108 -4.38 -18.09 37.98
C GLU A 108 -3.47 -19.28 37.53
N GLU A 109 -3.34 -20.35 38.33
CA GLU A 109 -2.42 -21.47 37.99
C GLU A 109 -3.05 -22.67 37.27
N ALA A 110 -4.38 -22.75 37.13
CA ALA A 110 -5.05 -23.89 36.48
C ALA A 110 -5.25 -23.71 34.96
N VAL A 111 -5.15 -22.50 34.41
CA VAL A 111 -5.45 -22.22 32.99
C VAL A 111 -4.24 -22.47 32.07
N LYS A 112 -3.03 -22.64 32.64
CA LYS A 112 -1.79 -22.77 31.84
C LYS A 112 -1.53 -24.20 31.33
N ALA A 113 -2.17 -25.22 31.90
CA ALA A 113 -1.90 -26.63 31.58
C ALA A 113 -2.75 -27.20 30.42
N VAL A 114 -3.84 -26.52 30.01
CA VAL A 114 -4.74 -27.01 28.94
C VAL A 114 -4.28 -26.57 27.54
N ASN A 115 -3.31 -25.64 27.44
CA ASN A 115 -2.97 -24.97 26.17
C ASN A 115 -1.81 -25.62 25.37
N SER A 116 -1.32 -26.80 25.77
CA SER A 116 -0.09 -27.39 25.20
C SER A 116 -0.30 -28.40 24.07
N LYS A 117 -1.54 -28.58 23.57
CA LYS A 117 -1.83 -29.52 22.48
C LYS A 117 -2.84 -29.00 21.46
N MET A 118 -2.87 -27.70 21.19
CA MET A 118 -3.63 -27.19 20.04
C MET A 118 -2.80 -27.41 18.78
N ALA A 119 -3.29 -28.27 17.89
CA ALA A 119 -2.77 -28.43 16.55
C ALA A 119 -2.69 -27.04 15.88
N SER A 120 -1.66 -26.81 15.07
CA SER A 120 -1.49 -25.55 14.34
C SER A 120 -2.82 -25.16 13.69
N PRO A 121 -3.40 -23.98 14.00
CA PRO A 121 -4.71 -23.61 13.50
C PRO A 121 -4.68 -23.63 11.97
N SER A 122 -5.54 -24.46 11.36
CA SER A 122 -5.72 -24.54 9.92
C SER A 122 -6.99 -23.80 9.55
N LEU A 123 -6.87 -22.80 8.68
CA LEU A 123 -8.01 -22.05 8.16
C LEU A 123 -8.55 -22.76 6.91
N THR A 124 -9.74 -23.34 7.02
CA THR A 124 -10.47 -23.88 5.86
C THR A 124 -11.01 -22.76 4.98
N LYS A 125 -11.39 -23.05 3.73
CA LYS A 125 -12.02 -22.06 2.83
C LYS A 125 -13.28 -21.49 3.49
N GLU A 126 -14.12 -22.35 4.04
CA GLU A 126 -15.39 -21.98 4.66
C GLU A 126 -15.17 -21.02 5.83
N GLN A 127 -14.21 -21.33 6.71
CA GLN A 127 -13.83 -20.44 7.81
C GLN A 127 -13.26 -19.11 7.31
N ALA A 128 -12.45 -19.11 6.25
CA ALA A 128 -11.91 -17.88 5.69
C ALA A 128 -13.01 -16.94 5.16
N VAL A 129 -14.03 -17.50 4.50
CA VAL A 129 -15.21 -16.75 4.06
C VAL A 129 -15.99 -16.23 5.26
N GLU A 130 -16.24 -17.05 6.29
CA GLU A 130 -16.94 -16.63 7.51
C GLU A 130 -16.22 -15.47 8.24
N VAL A 131 -14.90 -15.57 8.40
CA VAL A 131 -14.07 -14.48 8.97
C VAL A 131 -14.27 -13.18 8.18
N GLN A 132 -14.19 -13.23 6.85
CA GLN A 132 -14.35 -12.04 6.02
C GLN A 132 -15.76 -11.47 6.10
N MET A 133 -16.80 -12.31 6.12
CA MET A 133 -18.19 -11.88 6.27
C MET A 133 -18.43 -11.20 7.62
N GLU A 134 -17.84 -11.73 8.69
CA GLU A 134 -17.94 -11.12 10.02
C GLU A 134 -17.19 -9.79 10.10
N LEU A 135 -15.98 -9.70 9.52
CA LEU A 135 -15.25 -8.43 9.41
C LEU A 135 -16.02 -7.41 8.57
N MET A 136 -16.63 -7.81 7.46
CA MET A 136 -17.50 -6.93 6.66
C MET A 136 -18.68 -6.41 7.47
N ALA A 137 -19.34 -7.28 8.25
CA ALA A 137 -20.44 -6.86 9.10
C ALA A 137 -20.01 -5.82 10.15
N GLN A 138 -18.84 -6.02 10.78
CA GLN A 138 -18.29 -5.09 11.77
C GLN A 138 -17.82 -3.77 11.15
N TYR A 139 -17.12 -3.81 10.01
CA TYR A 139 -16.68 -2.60 9.33
C TYR A 139 -17.85 -1.85 8.69
N GLY A 140 -18.87 -2.54 8.20
CA GLY A 140 -20.10 -1.93 7.70
C GLY A 140 -21.03 -1.39 8.78
N ALA A 141 -20.75 -1.66 10.07
CA ALA A 141 -21.59 -1.20 11.16
C ALA A 141 -21.62 0.35 11.23
N PRO A 142 -22.79 0.97 11.48
CA PRO A 142 -22.90 2.44 11.54
C PRO A 142 -21.96 3.07 12.56
N THR A 143 -21.70 2.40 13.68
CA THR A 143 -20.78 2.86 14.73
C THR A 143 -19.34 2.96 14.21
N PHE A 144 -18.86 1.93 13.51
CA PHE A 144 -17.52 1.91 12.91
C PHE A 144 -17.40 2.98 11.82
N GLN A 145 -18.36 3.04 10.89
CA GLN A 145 -18.34 4.03 9.80
C GLN A 145 -18.42 5.47 10.32
N ASN A 146 -19.21 5.75 11.36
CA ASN A 146 -19.25 7.08 11.98
C ASN A 146 -17.90 7.47 12.60
N GLN A 147 -17.21 6.53 13.26
CA GLN A 147 -15.86 6.75 13.80
C GLN A 147 -14.84 6.98 12.68
N LEU A 148 -14.92 6.21 11.59
CA LEU A 148 -14.05 6.35 10.43
C LEU A 148 -14.21 7.73 9.79
N HIS A 149 -15.45 8.17 9.58
CA HIS A 149 -15.74 9.51 9.09
C HIS A 149 -15.29 10.62 10.05
N ALA A 150 -15.48 10.44 11.36
CA ALA A 150 -14.98 11.39 12.36
C ALA A 150 -13.46 11.51 12.32
N LEU A 151 -12.76 10.39 12.13
CA LEU A 151 -11.32 10.35 12.00
C LEU A 151 -10.84 11.14 10.78
N GLY A 152 -11.47 10.97 9.62
CA GLY A 152 -11.09 11.73 8.42
C GLY A 152 -11.54 13.19 8.39
N ARG A 153 -12.46 13.60 9.27
CA ARG A 153 -12.72 15.04 9.53
C ARG A 153 -11.65 15.66 10.41
N THR A 154 -11.14 14.89 11.36
CA THR A 154 -10.16 15.38 12.36
C THR A 154 -8.73 15.37 11.81
N HIS A 155 -8.45 14.45 10.89
CA HIS A 155 -7.13 14.27 10.30
C HIS A 155 -7.25 14.17 8.78
N GLU A 156 -6.33 14.83 8.07
CA GLU A 156 -6.24 14.73 6.61
C GLU A 156 -6.09 13.24 6.22
N PRO A 157 -6.92 12.72 5.30
CA PRO A 157 -6.77 11.37 4.78
C PRO A 157 -5.34 11.11 4.29
N GLY A 158 -4.75 10.00 4.72
CA GLY A 158 -3.34 9.66 4.42
C GLY A 158 -2.30 10.22 5.39
N SER A 159 -2.65 11.21 6.20
CA SER A 159 -1.75 11.70 7.27
C SER A 159 -1.35 10.58 8.24
N SER A 160 -0.19 10.71 8.87
CA SER A 160 0.29 9.70 9.86
C SER A 160 -0.73 9.49 11.00
N LYS A 161 -1.34 10.59 11.49
CA LYS A 161 -2.38 10.52 12.53
C LYS A 161 -3.63 9.79 12.07
N PHE A 162 -4.11 10.05 10.85
CA PHE A 162 -5.22 9.33 10.26
C PHE A 162 -4.92 7.83 10.17
N ARG A 163 -3.76 7.46 9.62
CA ARG A 163 -3.36 6.05 9.47
C ARG A 163 -3.25 5.33 10.81
N SER A 164 -2.64 5.95 11.82
CA SER A 164 -2.55 5.38 13.17
C SER A 164 -3.93 5.19 13.80
N GLY A 165 -4.83 6.17 13.67
CA GLY A 165 -6.20 6.06 14.18
C GLY A 165 -7.00 4.94 13.50
N LEU A 166 -6.90 4.85 12.17
CA LEU A 166 -7.57 3.82 11.37
C LEU A 166 -7.06 2.43 11.77
N CYS A 167 -5.74 2.28 11.88
CA CYS A 167 -5.11 1.03 12.32
C CYS A 167 -5.65 0.59 13.68
N LYS A 168 -5.70 1.48 14.68
CA LYS A 168 -6.25 1.18 16.01
C LYS A 168 -7.72 0.75 15.96
N MET A 169 -8.54 1.39 15.12
CA MET A 169 -9.94 1.01 14.95
C MET A 169 -10.10 -0.38 14.33
N VAL A 170 -9.39 -0.63 13.23
CA VAL A 170 -9.36 -1.95 12.55
C VAL A 170 -8.88 -3.03 13.51
N ARG A 171 -7.82 -2.73 14.26
CA ARG A 171 -7.23 -3.65 15.25
C ARG A 171 -8.24 -4.08 16.30
N ARG A 172 -9.02 -3.14 16.85
CA ARG A 172 -10.04 -3.46 17.86
C ARG A 172 -11.05 -4.49 17.34
N VAL A 173 -11.55 -4.27 16.13
CA VAL A 173 -12.49 -5.22 15.49
C VAL A 173 -11.84 -6.58 15.27
N GLN A 174 -10.60 -6.59 14.77
CA GLN A 174 -9.85 -7.82 14.54
C GLN A 174 -9.65 -8.63 15.83
N LEU A 175 -9.32 -7.96 16.94
CA LEU A 175 -9.11 -8.62 18.24
C LEU A 175 -10.38 -9.29 18.79
N ASP A 176 -11.57 -8.82 18.40
CA ASP A 176 -12.85 -9.41 18.81
C ASP A 176 -13.29 -10.59 17.92
N VAL A 177 -12.94 -10.55 16.63
CA VAL A 177 -13.37 -11.54 15.62
C VAL A 177 -12.41 -12.72 15.53
N ILE A 178 -11.11 -12.44 15.40
CA ILE A 178 -10.08 -13.43 15.05
C ILE A 178 -9.97 -14.59 16.06
N PRO A 179 -10.10 -14.37 17.38
CA PRO A 179 -10.06 -15.46 18.36
C PRO A 179 -11.13 -16.52 18.19
N ARG A 180 -12.27 -16.18 17.58
CA ARG A 180 -13.38 -17.11 17.32
C ARG A 180 -13.00 -18.21 16.32
N TYR A 181 -11.95 -17.98 15.55
CA TYR A 181 -11.46 -18.91 14.52
C TYR A 181 -10.14 -19.60 14.92
N GLY A 182 -9.80 -19.60 16.21
CA GLY A 182 -8.66 -20.35 16.75
C GLY A 182 -7.29 -19.66 16.65
N PHE A 183 -7.27 -18.36 16.36
CA PHE A 183 -6.06 -17.54 16.37
C PHE A 183 -5.93 -16.76 17.69
N SER A 184 -4.73 -16.34 18.06
CA SER A 184 -4.57 -15.49 19.24
C SER A 184 -5.12 -14.08 18.99
N ALA A 185 -5.67 -13.45 20.04
CA ALA A 185 -6.03 -12.03 20.07
C ALA A 185 -4.75 -11.15 20.17
N SER A 186 -3.79 -11.36 19.28
CA SER A 186 -2.49 -10.69 19.30
C SER A 186 -2.01 -10.37 17.89
N ASP A 187 -0.98 -9.55 17.76
CA ASP A 187 -0.44 -9.15 16.44
C ASP A 187 0.07 -10.38 15.68
N GLU A 188 0.66 -11.33 16.41
CA GLU A 188 1.11 -12.61 15.89
C GLU A 188 -0.05 -13.49 15.40
N GLY A 189 -1.19 -13.47 16.10
CA GLY A 189 -2.36 -14.24 15.70
C GLY A 189 -2.95 -13.74 14.38
N VAL A 190 -2.95 -12.43 14.19
CA VAL A 190 -3.41 -11.82 12.94
C VAL A 190 -2.45 -12.07 11.80
N GLU A 191 -1.14 -11.94 12.02
CA GLU A 191 -0.15 -12.32 10.99
C GLU A 191 -0.25 -13.80 10.62
N SER A 192 -0.44 -14.68 11.61
CA SER A 192 -0.64 -16.11 11.38
C SER A 192 -1.88 -16.39 10.52
N MET A 193 -2.99 -15.71 10.82
CA MET A 193 -4.21 -15.78 10.01
C MET A 193 -3.96 -15.27 8.58
N LEU A 194 -3.28 -14.14 8.42
CA LEU A 194 -2.97 -13.56 7.12
C LEU A 194 -2.12 -14.49 6.26
N VAL A 195 -1.12 -15.17 6.83
CA VAL A 195 -0.31 -16.17 6.13
C VAL A 195 -1.17 -17.28 5.53
N LEU A 196 -2.19 -17.75 6.26
CA LEU A 196 -3.11 -18.77 5.76
C LEU A 196 -4.02 -18.23 4.66
N PHE A 197 -4.53 -16.99 4.78
CA PHE A 197 -5.27 -16.33 3.70
C PHE A 197 -4.46 -16.23 2.39
N ARG A 198 -3.12 -16.10 2.45
CA ARG A 198 -2.29 -16.09 1.22
C ARG A 198 -2.42 -17.38 0.41
N SER A 199 -2.61 -18.52 1.09
CA SER A 199 -2.80 -19.81 0.40
C SER A 199 -4.16 -19.91 -0.31
N LEU A 200 -5.14 -19.11 0.13
CA LEU A 200 -6.50 -19.03 -0.41
C LEU A 200 -6.71 -17.83 -1.33
N ALA A 201 -5.67 -17.02 -1.59
CA ALA A 201 -5.80 -15.75 -2.33
C ALA A 201 -6.24 -15.89 -3.80
N LYS A 202 -6.22 -17.11 -4.35
CA LYS A 202 -6.72 -17.42 -5.71
C LYS A 202 -8.19 -17.80 -5.74
N ASP A 203 -8.82 -17.92 -4.57
CA ASP A 203 -10.24 -18.25 -4.48
C ASP A 203 -11.08 -17.00 -4.78
N PRO A 204 -12.04 -17.06 -5.72
CA PRO A 204 -12.79 -15.90 -6.16
C PRO A 204 -13.67 -15.30 -5.05
N ASP A 205 -14.19 -16.12 -4.13
CA ASP A 205 -15.05 -15.64 -3.04
C ASP A 205 -14.22 -14.81 -2.05
N ILE A 206 -13.01 -15.31 -1.74
CA ILE A 206 -12.05 -14.62 -0.87
C ILE A 206 -11.57 -13.31 -1.47
N GLU A 207 -11.32 -13.30 -2.79
CA GLU A 207 -10.90 -12.10 -3.53
C GLU A 207 -12.00 -11.03 -3.53
N VAL A 208 -13.23 -11.41 -3.89
CA VAL A 208 -14.38 -10.49 -3.94
C VAL A 208 -14.62 -9.86 -2.57
N ASN A 209 -14.64 -10.67 -1.51
CA ASN A 209 -14.81 -10.18 -0.14
C ASN A 209 -13.66 -9.25 0.28
N GLY A 210 -12.43 -9.56 -0.13
CA GLY A 210 -11.27 -8.70 0.12
C GLY A 210 -11.42 -7.30 -0.49
N VAL A 211 -11.98 -7.20 -1.70
CA VAL A 211 -12.29 -5.91 -2.35
C VAL A 211 -13.37 -5.15 -1.58
N VAL A 212 -14.43 -5.83 -1.14
CA VAL A 212 -15.53 -5.19 -0.39
C VAL A 212 -15.05 -4.67 0.96
N ILE A 213 -14.24 -5.44 1.69
CA ILE A 213 -13.62 -4.99 2.95
C ILE A 213 -12.76 -3.75 2.70
N ASN A 214 -11.97 -3.74 1.62
CA ASN A 214 -11.16 -2.58 1.27
C ASN A 214 -12.02 -1.34 0.98
N ASP A 215 -13.13 -1.47 0.21
CA ASP A 215 -14.06 -0.35 -0.03
C ASP A 215 -14.70 0.17 1.26
N MET A 216 -15.01 -0.72 2.22
CA MET A 216 -15.56 -0.33 3.52
C MET A 216 -14.56 0.39 4.43
N LEU A 217 -13.27 0.07 4.31
CA LEU A 217 -12.20 0.72 5.08
C LEU A 217 -11.70 2.00 4.40
N GLN A 218 -11.92 2.14 3.09
CA GLN A 218 -11.62 3.37 2.38
C GLN A 218 -12.67 4.43 2.72
N MET A 219 -12.20 5.56 3.22
CA MET A 219 -13.04 6.74 3.18
C MET A 219 -13.27 7.09 1.72
N LYS A 220 -14.53 7.06 1.30
CA LYS A 220 -15.00 7.79 0.13
C LYS A 220 -14.82 9.26 0.45
N VAL A 221 -13.59 9.73 0.31
CA VAL A 221 -13.28 11.14 0.19
C VAL A 221 -13.99 11.50 -1.10
N ALA A 222 -15.21 12.06 -0.98
CA ALA A 222 -15.89 12.68 -2.10
C ALA A 222 -14.80 13.47 -2.83
N PRO A 223 -14.51 13.14 -4.10
CA PRO A 223 -13.32 13.58 -4.80
C PRO A 223 -13.22 15.05 -4.50
N MET A 224 -12.25 15.39 -3.63
CA MET A 224 -12.25 16.67 -2.94
C MET A 224 -12.37 17.65 -4.08
N GLU A 225 -13.48 18.39 -4.17
CA GLU A 225 -13.67 19.33 -5.27
C GLU A 225 -12.48 20.25 -5.12
N THR A 226 -11.46 19.97 -5.92
CA THR A 226 -10.18 20.64 -5.84
C THR A 226 -10.58 22.00 -6.31
N ASN A 227 -10.79 22.87 -5.34
CA ASN A 227 -11.08 24.26 -5.53
C ASN A 227 -9.83 24.75 -6.28
N HIS A 228 -9.87 24.65 -7.62
CA HIS A 228 -8.78 24.93 -8.55
C HIS A 228 -8.45 26.43 -8.56
N ASN A 229 -8.93 27.17 -7.56
CA ASN A 229 -8.58 28.52 -7.24
C ASN A 229 -7.12 28.57 -6.78
N ASN A 230 -6.23 28.56 -7.77
CA ASN A 230 -4.89 29.16 -7.78
C ASN A 230 -3.88 28.73 -6.71
N ARG A 231 -4.03 27.59 -6.05
CA ARG A 231 -2.88 27.02 -5.33
C ARG A 231 -1.93 26.44 -6.36
N ILE A 232 -0.79 27.12 -6.54
CA ILE A 232 0.35 26.62 -7.30
C ILE A 232 0.77 25.31 -6.62
N ILE A 233 0.40 24.18 -7.23
CA ILE A 233 0.81 22.86 -6.74
C ILE A 233 2.28 22.71 -7.14
N GLU A 234 3.16 22.70 -6.15
CA GLU A 234 4.58 22.45 -6.38
C GLU A 234 4.82 21.00 -6.81
N LYS A 235 5.78 20.82 -7.73
CA LYS A 235 6.18 19.51 -8.21
C LYS A 235 6.77 18.68 -7.07
N PRO A 236 6.58 17.35 -7.05
CA PRO A 236 7.07 16.49 -5.98
C PRO A 236 8.61 16.49 -5.93
N LEU A 237 9.15 17.01 -4.83
CA LEU A 237 10.60 16.99 -4.55
C LEU A 237 11.00 15.91 -3.53
N SER A 238 10.04 15.21 -2.92
CA SER A 238 10.29 14.20 -1.90
C SER A 238 9.91 12.79 -2.38
N LYS A 239 10.66 11.79 -1.90
CA LYS A 239 10.37 10.36 -2.15
C LYS A 239 8.92 10.01 -1.88
N HIS A 240 8.37 10.47 -0.74
CA HIS A 240 7.00 10.17 -0.34
C HIS A 240 5.96 10.66 -1.36
N ARG A 241 6.14 11.87 -1.91
CA ARG A 241 5.22 12.42 -2.92
C ARG A 241 5.36 11.74 -4.27
N ILE A 242 6.56 11.28 -4.62
CA ILE A 242 6.78 10.45 -5.82
C ILE A 242 6.08 9.09 -5.67
N LEU A 243 6.19 8.44 -4.51
CA LEU A 243 5.49 7.18 -4.23
C LEU A 243 3.97 7.34 -4.31
N ASP A 244 3.43 8.41 -3.70
CA ASP A 244 2.01 8.74 -3.76
C ASP A 244 1.51 8.89 -5.21
N MET A 245 2.23 9.65 -6.02
CA MET A 245 1.95 9.82 -7.45
C MET A 245 1.97 8.50 -8.22
N LEU A 246 3.00 7.68 -8.03
CA LEU A 246 3.12 6.40 -8.71
C LEU A 246 2.04 5.40 -8.26
N ARG A 247 1.59 5.46 -6.99
CA ARG A 247 0.46 4.65 -6.50
C ARG A 247 -0.84 5.07 -7.19
N CYS A 248 -1.09 6.37 -7.32
CA CYS A 248 -2.24 6.86 -8.08
C CYS A 248 -2.21 6.39 -9.55
N GLN A 249 -1.04 6.46 -10.20
CA GLN A 249 -0.90 5.96 -11.58
C GLN A 249 -1.16 4.46 -11.67
N LEU A 250 -0.64 3.68 -10.72
CA LEU A 250 -0.84 2.24 -10.69
C LEU A 250 -2.33 1.89 -10.57
N VAL A 251 -3.07 2.57 -9.70
CA VAL A 251 -4.52 2.36 -9.53
C VAL A 251 -5.27 2.67 -10.83
N GLU A 252 -5.03 3.84 -11.42
CA GLU A 252 -5.73 4.26 -12.65
C GLU A 252 -5.40 3.34 -13.84
N PHE A 253 -4.14 2.95 -14.02
CA PHE A 253 -3.78 2.02 -15.08
C PHE A 253 -4.26 0.59 -14.82
N SER A 254 -4.53 0.21 -13.56
CA SER A 254 -5.05 -1.12 -13.24
C SER A 254 -6.55 -1.27 -13.52
N GLN A 255 -7.26 -0.21 -13.92
CA GLN A 255 -8.67 -0.30 -14.26
C GLN A 255 -8.94 -1.29 -15.41
N VAL A 256 -10.00 -2.09 -15.27
CA VAL A 256 -10.37 -3.14 -16.24
C VAL A 256 -10.50 -2.60 -17.66
N LYS A 257 -11.12 -1.43 -17.82
CA LYS A 257 -11.27 -0.77 -19.12
C LYS A 257 -9.90 -0.43 -19.73
N PHE A 258 -9.00 0.17 -18.95
CA PHE A 258 -7.67 0.53 -19.42
C PHE A 258 -6.86 -0.72 -19.82
N GLN A 259 -6.90 -1.78 -19.01
CA GLN A 259 -6.22 -3.03 -19.30
C GLN A 259 -6.79 -3.74 -20.53
N THR A 260 -8.09 -3.63 -20.79
CA THR A 260 -8.72 -4.14 -22.01
C THR A 260 -8.19 -3.40 -23.25
N ASP A 261 -8.10 -2.07 -23.20
CA ASP A 261 -7.51 -1.27 -24.27
C ASP A 261 -6.02 -1.63 -24.51
N VAL A 262 -5.23 -1.84 -23.45
CA VAL A 262 -3.82 -2.29 -23.57
C VAL A 262 -3.74 -3.65 -24.25
N GLU A 263 -4.60 -4.60 -23.87
CA GLU A 263 -4.62 -5.94 -24.47
C GLU A 263 -5.06 -5.92 -25.94
N GLU A 264 -5.99 -5.04 -26.31
CA GLU A 264 -6.36 -4.82 -27.71
C GLU A 264 -5.18 -4.27 -28.51
N LEU A 265 -4.45 -3.28 -27.99
CA LEU A 265 -3.23 -2.78 -28.63
C LEU A 265 -2.20 -3.89 -28.84
N LYS A 266 -1.97 -4.76 -27.85
CA LYS A 266 -1.04 -5.90 -27.96
C LYS A 266 -1.45 -6.84 -29.09
N LYS A 267 -2.73 -7.22 -29.14
CA LYS A 267 -3.29 -8.06 -30.21
C LYS A 267 -3.10 -7.43 -31.59
N CYS A 268 -3.32 -6.12 -31.72
CA CYS A 268 -3.08 -5.40 -32.97
C CYS A 268 -1.60 -5.42 -33.36
N ALA A 269 -0.67 -5.24 -32.42
CA ALA A 269 0.77 -5.29 -32.68
C ALA A 269 1.23 -6.70 -33.10
N ASP A 270 0.70 -7.75 -32.49
CA ASP A 270 0.99 -9.12 -32.87
C ASP A 270 0.39 -9.49 -34.23
N TYR A 271 -0.80 -8.95 -34.53
CA TYR A 271 -1.40 -9.05 -35.85
C TYR A 271 -0.50 -8.43 -36.92
N ASN A 272 -0.08 -7.18 -36.71
CA ASN A 272 0.72 -6.42 -37.67
C ASN A 272 2.15 -6.96 -37.84
N SER A 273 2.73 -7.58 -36.81
CA SER A 273 4.06 -8.18 -36.89
C SER A 273 4.07 -9.56 -37.54
N GLY A 274 2.91 -10.09 -37.94
CA GLY A 274 2.80 -11.45 -38.49
C GLY A 274 3.02 -12.55 -37.44
N ARG A 275 3.04 -12.19 -36.14
CA ARG A 275 3.08 -13.13 -35.00
C ARG A 275 1.73 -13.77 -34.71
N VAL A 276 0.77 -13.62 -35.63
CA VAL A 276 -0.60 -14.07 -35.47
C VAL A 276 -0.65 -15.57 -35.28
N PHE A 277 -1.50 -15.98 -34.33
CA PHE A 277 -1.91 -17.34 -34.06
C PHE A 277 -2.22 -18.08 -35.37
N ASN A 278 -1.30 -18.95 -35.79
CA ASN A 278 -1.61 -19.90 -36.83
C ASN A 278 -2.56 -20.92 -36.19
N LEU A 279 -3.86 -20.87 -36.52
CA LEU A 279 -4.87 -21.79 -35.96
C LEU A 279 -4.47 -23.27 -36.13
N ALA A 280 -3.60 -23.57 -37.09
CA ALA A 280 -3.09 -24.91 -37.36
C ALA A 280 -2.00 -25.38 -36.39
N LYS A 281 -1.45 -24.50 -35.53
CA LYS A 281 -0.46 -24.86 -34.50
C LYS A 281 -1.06 -24.64 -33.11
N PRO A 282 -1.58 -25.70 -32.46
CA PRO A 282 -2.11 -25.58 -31.11
C PRO A 282 -0.98 -25.29 -30.12
N LEU A 283 -1.10 -24.18 -29.41
CA LEU A 283 -0.58 -23.99 -28.05
C LEU A 283 0.94 -24.08 -27.79
N GLU A 284 1.80 -23.94 -28.79
CA GLU A 284 3.18 -23.53 -28.48
C GLU A 284 3.11 -22.06 -28.02
N ARG A 285 3.43 -21.83 -26.73
CA ARG A 285 3.38 -20.55 -26.01
C ARG A 285 3.48 -19.37 -26.96
N ALA A 286 2.45 -18.52 -26.97
CA ALA A 286 2.44 -17.25 -27.69
C ALA A 286 3.83 -16.61 -27.52
N PHE A 287 4.50 -16.38 -28.64
CA PHE A 287 5.85 -15.85 -28.67
C PHE A 287 5.75 -14.40 -28.18
N GLU A 288 5.78 -14.22 -26.86
CA GLU A 288 5.89 -12.90 -26.27
C GLU A 288 7.12 -12.24 -26.86
N ASP A 289 6.97 -11.01 -27.30
CA ASP A 289 8.08 -10.23 -27.83
C ASP A 289 9.21 -10.28 -26.79
N PRO A 290 10.41 -10.81 -27.13
CA PRO A 290 11.51 -10.90 -26.18
C PRO A 290 11.94 -9.51 -25.68
N GLU A 291 11.65 -8.44 -26.43
CA GLU A 291 11.88 -7.07 -26.00
C GLU A 291 10.71 -6.48 -25.20
N GLY A 292 9.57 -7.18 -25.16
CA GLY A 292 8.28 -6.75 -24.63
C GLY A 292 7.58 -5.79 -25.59
N TYR A 293 6.34 -5.40 -25.27
CA TYR A 293 5.59 -4.39 -26.02
C TYR A 293 6.09 -2.96 -25.73
N PHE A 294 7.42 -2.76 -25.72
CA PHE A 294 8.06 -1.49 -25.38
C PHE A 294 7.73 -0.38 -26.39
N HIS A 295 7.47 -0.73 -27.65
CA HIS A 295 7.09 0.21 -28.72
C HIS A 295 5.65 0.02 -29.20
N LEU A 296 4.75 -0.31 -28.26
CA LEU A 296 3.34 -0.49 -28.58
C LEU A 296 2.73 0.81 -29.13
N GLU A 297 2.38 0.82 -30.42
CA GLU A 297 1.71 1.95 -31.06
C GLU A 297 0.41 2.27 -30.33
N GLY A 298 0.10 3.56 -30.16
CA GLY A 298 -1.09 4.02 -29.42
C GLY A 298 -0.98 3.94 -27.89
N ARG A 299 -0.03 3.20 -27.30
CA ARG A 299 0.14 3.10 -25.84
C ARG A 299 0.38 4.45 -25.18
N ALA A 300 1.21 5.30 -25.79
CA ALA A 300 1.53 6.62 -25.25
C ALA A 300 0.28 7.52 -25.16
N ASP A 301 -0.58 7.47 -26.19
CA ASP A 301 -1.81 8.27 -26.20
C ASP A 301 -2.87 7.69 -25.26
N LEU A 302 -2.95 6.35 -25.14
CA LEU A 302 -3.76 5.67 -24.12
C LEU A 302 -3.35 6.08 -22.70
N ALA A 303 -2.06 6.01 -22.37
CA ALA A 303 -1.55 6.43 -21.06
C ALA A 303 -1.80 7.92 -20.79
N LEU A 304 -1.62 8.77 -21.81
CA LEU A 304 -1.81 10.22 -21.69
C LEU A 304 -3.26 10.60 -21.35
N ARG A 305 -4.27 9.81 -21.77
CA ARG A 305 -5.68 10.04 -21.37
C ARG A 305 -5.85 10.04 -19.85
N VAL A 306 -5.23 9.08 -19.18
CA VAL A 306 -5.23 8.98 -17.71
C VAL A 306 -4.34 10.06 -17.10
N GLN A 307 -3.12 10.23 -17.62
CA GLN A 307 -2.15 11.18 -17.08
C GLN A 307 -2.62 12.63 -17.17
N LYS A 308 -3.43 13.00 -18.17
CA LYS A 308 -4.06 14.33 -18.27
C LYS A 308 -4.90 14.69 -17.06
N LEU A 309 -5.53 13.71 -16.42
CA LEU A 309 -6.34 13.92 -15.21
C LEU A 309 -5.49 13.90 -13.93
N LEU A 310 -4.38 13.15 -13.95
CA LEU A 310 -3.55 12.88 -12.78
C LEU A 310 -2.44 13.92 -12.60
N LEU A 311 -1.70 14.25 -13.66
CA LEU A 311 -0.52 15.11 -13.62
C LEU A 311 -0.76 16.49 -13.00
N PRO A 312 -1.88 17.20 -13.30
CA PRO A 312 -2.15 18.49 -12.67
C PRO A 312 -2.21 18.43 -11.13
N ARG A 313 -2.61 17.29 -10.55
CA ARG A 313 -2.68 17.08 -9.10
C ARG A 313 -1.30 17.08 -8.42
N TYR A 314 -0.25 16.93 -9.21
CA TYR A 314 1.15 16.90 -8.77
C TYR A 314 1.98 18.04 -9.35
N GLY A 315 1.34 19.09 -9.88
CA GLY A 315 2.04 20.26 -10.42
C GLY A 315 2.68 20.04 -11.80
N PHE A 316 2.33 18.95 -12.49
CA PHE A 316 2.79 18.68 -13.85
C PHE A 316 1.75 19.11 -14.88
N GLU A 317 2.23 19.54 -16.05
CA GLU A 317 1.36 19.87 -17.17
C GLU A 317 0.65 18.60 -17.71
N PRO A 318 -0.63 18.67 -18.10
CA PRO A 318 -1.35 17.53 -18.70
C PRO A 318 -0.95 17.30 -20.17
N SER A 319 0.35 17.18 -20.43
CA SER A 319 0.98 17.12 -21.76
C SER A 319 2.04 16.00 -21.82
N LYS A 320 2.60 15.72 -23.01
CA LYS A 320 3.72 14.76 -23.14
C LYS A 320 4.97 15.31 -22.47
N GLU A 321 5.13 16.63 -22.49
CA GLU A 321 6.19 17.38 -21.84
C GLU A 321 6.09 17.25 -20.32
N GLY A 322 4.87 17.35 -19.75
CA GLY A 322 4.62 17.11 -18.33
C GLY A 322 4.91 15.68 -17.89
N VAL A 323 4.66 14.67 -18.74
CA VAL A 323 5.07 13.28 -18.48
C VAL A 323 6.60 13.15 -18.45
N GLN A 324 7.32 13.77 -19.39
CA GLN A 324 8.79 13.77 -19.36
C GLN A 324 9.32 14.46 -18.10
N ASP A 325 8.71 15.58 -17.72
CA ASP A 325 9.09 16.31 -16.52
C ASP A 325 8.83 15.50 -15.24
N MET A 326 7.70 14.79 -15.17
CA MET A 326 7.42 13.82 -14.12
C MET A 326 8.51 12.73 -14.04
N ILE A 327 8.92 12.17 -15.18
CA ILE A 327 9.98 11.16 -15.22
C ILE A 327 11.32 11.70 -14.71
N ARG A 328 11.66 12.96 -15.04
CA ARG A 328 12.86 13.64 -14.48
C ARG A 328 12.79 13.77 -12.97
N HIS A 329 11.61 14.07 -12.41
CA HIS A 329 11.42 14.16 -10.95
C HIS A 329 11.48 12.78 -10.25
N CYS A 330 11.19 11.69 -10.97
CA CYS A 330 11.42 10.34 -10.46
C CYS A 330 12.91 9.94 -10.45
N ALA A 331 13.75 10.56 -11.29
CA ALA A 331 15.13 10.13 -11.51
C ALA A 331 16.03 10.11 -10.26
N PRO A 332 15.96 11.09 -9.34
CA PRO A 332 16.71 11.04 -8.07
C PRO A 332 16.41 9.80 -7.23
N PHE A 333 15.18 9.29 -7.31
CA PHE A 333 14.66 8.22 -6.46
C PHE A 333 14.59 6.85 -7.14
N VAL A 334 14.88 6.73 -8.44
CA VAL A 334 14.68 5.48 -9.20
C VAL A 334 15.53 4.28 -8.73
N GLN A 335 16.59 4.53 -7.96
CA GLN A 335 17.43 3.48 -7.35
C GLN A 335 16.88 2.98 -6.00
N ASP A 336 15.95 3.71 -5.39
CA ASP A 336 15.27 3.26 -4.18
C ASP A 336 14.38 2.05 -4.48
N PRO A 337 14.49 0.93 -3.74
CA PRO A 337 13.77 -0.30 -4.06
C PRO A 337 12.25 -0.14 -4.13
N GLU A 338 11.67 0.72 -3.29
CA GLU A 338 10.21 0.92 -3.23
C GLU A 338 9.72 1.70 -4.45
N VAL A 339 10.42 2.78 -4.81
CA VAL A 339 10.13 3.56 -6.02
C VAL A 339 10.37 2.71 -7.27
N ALA A 340 11.47 1.96 -7.29
CA ALA A 340 11.83 1.10 -8.41
C ALA A 340 10.80 -0.01 -8.65
N ASN A 341 10.30 -0.66 -7.58
CA ASN A 341 9.26 -1.68 -7.68
C ASN A 341 7.94 -1.08 -8.17
N LEU A 342 7.55 0.06 -7.60
CA LEU A 342 6.28 0.69 -7.96
C LEU A 342 6.28 1.22 -9.40
N LEU A 343 7.40 1.80 -9.84
CA LEU A 343 7.59 2.24 -11.21
C LEU A 343 7.55 1.05 -12.20
N ASP A 344 8.15 -0.09 -11.86
CA ASP A 344 8.05 -1.30 -12.68
C ASP A 344 6.59 -1.75 -12.81
N ARG A 345 5.83 -1.80 -11.72
CA ARG A 345 4.41 -2.18 -11.73
C ARG A 345 3.56 -1.24 -12.58
N VAL A 346 3.80 0.06 -12.50
CA VAL A 346 3.15 1.05 -13.37
C VAL A 346 3.43 0.73 -14.85
N ASN A 347 4.68 0.45 -15.20
CA ASN A 347 5.08 0.15 -16.57
C ASN A 347 4.56 -1.22 -17.05
N GLU A 348 4.49 -2.22 -16.18
CA GLU A 348 3.86 -3.51 -16.46
C GLU A 348 2.38 -3.35 -16.80
N LYS A 349 1.65 -2.48 -16.08
CA LYS A 349 0.27 -2.12 -16.43
C LYS A 349 0.15 -1.37 -17.75
N LEU A 350 1.22 -0.73 -18.23
CA LEU A 350 1.32 -0.19 -19.58
C LEU A 350 1.73 -1.25 -20.62
N GLY A 351 1.91 -2.51 -20.23
CA GLY A 351 2.27 -3.62 -21.12
C GLY A 351 3.77 -3.83 -21.31
N MET A 352 4.63 -3.21 -20.49
CA MET A 352 6.08 -3.47 -20.52
C MET A 352 6.42 -4.80 -19.83
N SER A 353 7.41 -5.51 -20.37
CA SER A 353 7.98 -6.69 -19.71
C SER A 353 8.96 -6.27 -18.60
N ALA A 354 9.23 -7.16 -17.64
CA ALA A 354 10.18 -6.91 -16.56
C ALA A 354 11.58 -6.49 -17.08
N ALA A 355 12.04 -7.10 -18.18
CA ALA A 355 13.30 -6.72 -18.83
C ALA A 355 13.25 -5.30 -19.38
N ALA A 356 12.13 -4.89 -20.00
CA ALA A 356 11.94 -3.53 -20.49
C ALA A 356 11.87 -2.51 -19.34
N CYS A 357 11.20 -2.83 -18.23
CA CYS A 357 11.17 -2.01 -17.02
C CYS A 357 12.58 -1.78 -16.47
N GLN A 358 13.42 -2.83 -16.41
CA GLN A 358 14.81 -2.69 -15.98
C GLN A 358 15.62 -1.76 -16.89
N ARG A 359 15.48 -1.86 -18.21
CA ARG A 359 16.14 -0.95 -19.17
C ARG A 359 15.65 0.49 -18.99
N PHE A 360 14.36 0.68 -18.79
CA PHE A 360 13.77 1.99 -18.58
C PHE A 360 14.29 2.66 -17.30
N ARG A 361 14.40 1.92 -16.19
CA ARG A 361 15.02 2.45 -14.96
C ARG A 361 16.47 2.85 -15.15
N LYS A 362 17.27 2.05 -15.87
CA LYS A 362 18.65 2.40 -16.21
C LYS A 362 18.69 3.72 -16.98
N HIS A 363 17.80 3.88 -17.97
CA HIS A 363 17.68 5.13 -18.73
C HIS A 363 17.32 6.34 -17.83
N ILE A 364 16.31 6.19 -16.96
CA ILE A 364 15.91 7.24 -16.01
C ILE A 364 17.05 7.62 -15.07
N ALA A 365 17.83 6.65 -14.59
CA ALA A 365 18.95 6.92 -13.67
C ALA A 365 20.04 7.81 -14.30
N HIS A 366 20.09 7.91 -15.63
CA HIS A 366 21.00 8.79 -16.37
C HIS A 366 20.43 10.20 -16.62
N LEU A 367 19.16 10.47 -16.29
CA LEU A 367 18.53 11.78 -16.44
C LEU A 367 18.80 12.73 -15.25
N LYS A 368 19.69 12.32 -14.33
CA LYS A 368 20.05 13.08 -13.12
C LYS A 368 20.84 14.34 -13.42
#